data_AF-A0AAJ5UVV8-F1
#
_entry.id   AF-A0AAJ5UVV8-F1
#
_cell.length_a   1.000
_cell.length_b   1.000
_cell.length_c   1.000
_cell.angle_alpha   90.00
_cell.angle_beta   90.00
_cell.angle_gamma   90.00
#
_symmetry.space_group_name_H-M   'P 1'
#
loop_
_entity.id
_entity.type
_entity.pdbx_description
1 polymer ?
#
loop_
_entity_poly.entity_id
_entity_poly.type
_entity_poly.pdbx_seq_one_letter_code
_entity_poly.pdbx_strand_id
1 'polypeptide(L)'
;MRKKIFIKMFVFLVCVSVVVLSAVFVKQSHSFANEIKKVQTETLNISKEELELSKLMDNIGKELKKENLQFTLQHGELNNKPVEFTVKFPVEQKVDKALKDKIQSIASSVIKKNKFNPEQIKINVINVLSETQDFKSQIDDLGGQIGLKLIENNYKAFAIEPNALSEKEAKIHIKLPVENLDESTKLKIQKIATEVIQEHNFDLSKFTINVQGYLEGQTY
;
A
#
# COMPACT_ATOMS: atom_id res chain seq x y z
N MET A 1 3.65 -50.68 42.97
CA MET A 1 4.33 -49.41 43.29
C MET A 1 4.92 -48.67 42.07
N ARG A 2 5.45 -49.34 41.04
CA ARG A 2 6.13 -48.68 39.88
C ARG A 2 5.26 -47.74 39.02
N LYS A 3 3.98 -48.02 38.80
CA LYS A 3 3.07 -47.16 37.99
C LYS A 3 2.81 -45.77 38.59
N LYS A 4 2.73 -45.65 39.92
CA LYS A 4 2.52 -44.35 40.60
C LYS A 4 3.76 -43.44 40.53
N ILE A 5 4.95 -44.03 40.46
CA ILE A 5 6.22 -43.29 40.31
C ILE A 5 6.35 -42.78 38.87
N PHE A 6 5.97 -43.60 37.88
CA PHE A 6 6.03 -43.22 36.47
C PHE A 6 5.07 -42.06 36.13
N ILE A 7 3.84 -42.08 36.66
CA ILE A 7 2.88 -40.99 36.47
C ILE A 7 3.38 -39.68 37.11
N LYS A 8 3.99 -39.74 38.31
CA LYS A 8 4.57 -38.56 38.95
C LYS A 8 5.75 -37.98 38.15
N MET A 9 6.63 -38.83 37.61
CA MET A 9 7.72 -38.39 36.73
C MET A 9 7.20 -37.77 35.44
N PHE A 10 6.16 -38.35 34.82
CA PHE A 10 5.58 -37.83 33.59
C PHE A 10 4.92 -36.46 33.81
N VAL A 11 4.15 -36.30 34.89
CA VAL A 11 3.54 -35.01 35.25
C VAL A 11 4.60 -33.95 35.54
N PHE A 12 5.69 -34.31 36.23
CA PHE A 12 6.80 -33.40 36.48
C PHE A 12 7.46 -32.93 35.17
N LEU A 13 7.68 -33.85 34.23
CA LEU A 13 8.32 -33.56 32.93
C LEU A 13 7.45 -32.67 32.04
N VAL A 14 6.13 -32.88 32.04
CA VAL A 14 5.16 -32.01 31.36
C VAL A 14 5.15 -30.61 31.99
N CYS A 15 5.10 -30.50 33.32
CA CYS A 15 5.13 -29.19 33.99
C CYS A 15 6.42 -28.40 33.68
N VAL A 16 7.58 -29.06 33.68
CA VAL A 16 8.84 -28.41 33.31
C VAL A 16 8.81 -27.95 31.85
N SER A 17 8.27 -28.74 30.93
CA SER A 17 8.16 -28.34 29.51
C SER A 17 7.28 -27.11 29.29
N VAL A 18 6.18 -26.98 30.05
CA VAL A 18 5.28 -25.81 29.98
C VAL A 18 5.97 -24.55 30.50
N VAL A 19 6.76 -24.65 31.58
CA VAL A 19 7.52 -23.51 32.13
C VAL A 19 8.63 -23.06 31.16
N VAL A 20 9.32 -23.99 30.50
CA VAL A 20 10.35 -23.65 29.51
C VAL A 20 9.73 -22.98 28.28
N LEU A 21 8.63 -23.53 27.75
CA LEU A 21 7.92 -22.96 26.60
C LEU A 21 7.38 -21.56 26.90
N SER A 22 6.81 -21.33 28.09
CA SER A 22 6.33 -20.02 28.50
C SER A 22 7.46 -19.00 28.70
N ALA A 23 8.61 -19.41 29.24
CA ALA A 23 9.78 -18.54 29.36
C ALA A 23 10.36 -18.12 27.99
N VAL A 24 10.36 -19.02 27.01
CA VAL A 24 10.76 -18.72 25.62
C VAL A 24 9.77 -17.74 24.98
N PHE A 25 8.46 -17.95 25.18
CA PHE A 25 7.42 -17.06 24.65
C PHE A 25 7.50 -15.63 25.23
N VAL A 26 7.78 -15.51 26.55
CA VAL A 26 8.00 -14.21 27.22
C VAL A 26 9.27 -13.50 26.72
N LYS A 27 10.36 -14.23 26.49
CA LYS A 27 11.59 -13.65 25.90
C LYS A 27 11.37 -13.18 24.47
N GLN A 28 10.68 -13.98 23.66
CA GLN A 28 10.41 -13.64 22.26
C GLN A 28 9.48 -12.42 22.16
N SER A 29 8.44 -12.34 22.99
CA SER A 29 7.55 -11.16 23.05
C SER A 29 8.27 -9.90 23.54
N HIS A 30 9.24 -9.99 24.47
CA HIS A 30 10.09 -8.85 24.82
C HIS A 30 11.02 -8.40 23.69
N SER A 31 11.54 -9.34 22.89
CA SER A 31 12.34 -9.04 21.70
C SER A 31 11.52 -8.28 20.65
N PHE A 32 10.30 -8.75 20.36
CA PHE A 32 9.36 -8.06 19.46
C PHE A 32 8.96 -6.68 19.99
N ALA A 33 8.68 -6.54 21.29
CA ALA A 33 8.34 -5.23 21.87
C ALA A 33 9.50 -4.22 21.78
N ASN A 34 10.75 -4.69 21.86
CA ASN A 34 11.93 -3.85 21.69
C ASN A 34 12.17 -3.50 20.23
N GLU A 35 11.92 -4.39 19.27
CA GLU A 35 11.96 -4.07 17.84
C GLU A 35 10.87 -3.07 17.45
N ILE A 36 9.64 -3.22 17.95
CA ILE A 36 8.56 -2.23 17.73
C ILE A 36 8.95 -0.86 18.29
N LYS A 37 9.58 -0.80 19.46
CA LYS A 37 10.12 0.45 20.02
C LYS A 37 11.26 1.03 19.17
N LYS A 38 12.10 0.17 18.58
CA LYS A 38 13.23 0.58 17.73
C LYS A 38 12.74 1.15 16.39
N VAL A 39 11.71 0.54 15.79
CA VAL A 39 11.03 1.07 14.59
C VAL A 39 10.27 2.36 14.90
N GLN A 40 9.70 2.51 16.10
CA GLN A 40 9.09 3.77 16.54
C GLN A 40 10.11 4.89 16.84
N THR A 41 11.39 4.58 17.04
CA THR A 41 12.44 5.58 17.33
C THR A 41 13.19 6.06 16.08
N GLU A 42 12.98 5.44 14.93
CA GLU A 42 13.23 6.08 13.64
C GLU A 42 12.06 7.02 13.32
N THR A 43 11.90 8.03 14.18
CA THR A 43 10.94 9.10 13.97
C THR A 43 11.38 9.85 12.71
N LEU A 44 10.71 9.58 11.59
CA LEU A 44 10.65 10.49 10.46
C LEU A 44 10.45 11.89 11.06
N ASN A 45 11.39 12.81 10.83
CA ASN A 45 11.25 14.21 11.22
C ASN A 45 10.16 14.85 10.33
N ILE A 46 8.90 14.47 10.57
CA ILE A 46 7.73 15.03 9.90
C ILE A 46 7.57 16.43 10.46
N SER A 47 7.60 17.42 9.59
CA SER A 47 7.34 18.81 9.96
C SER A 47 5.94 18.94 10.57
N LYS A 48 5.74 19.97 11.39
CA LYS A 48 4.41 20.26 11.94
C LYS A 48 3.38 20.49 10.83
N GLU A 49 3.79 21.08 9.71
CA GLU A 49 2.94 21.34 8.55
C GLU A 49 2.50 20.04 7.87
N GLU A 50 3.42 19.11 7.62
CA GLU A 50 3.10 17.79 7.05
C GLU A 50 2.16 16.99 7.97
N LEU A 51 2.34 17.07 9.29
CA LEU A 51 1.46 16.41 10.24
C LEU A 51 0.04 17.02 10.22
N GLU A 52 -0.07 18.34 10.11
CA GLU A 52 -1.36 19.03 10.02
C GLU A 52 -2.07 18.72 8.67
N LEU A 53 -1.32 18.65 7.57
CA LEU A 53 -1.84 18.24 6.25
C LEU A 53 -2.29 16.78 6.24
N SER A 54 -1.53 15.89 6.88
CA SER A 54 -1.91 14.48 7.04
C SER A 54 -3.22 14.34 7.81
N LYS A 55 -3.39 15.06 8.93
CA LYS A 55 -4.66 15.10 9.68
C LYS A 55 -5.81 15.65 8.84
N LEU A 56 -5.56 16.68 8.04
CA LEU A 56 -6.58 17.25 7.16
C LEU A 56 -7.03 16.22 6.11
N MET A 57 -6.08 15.52 5.49
CA MET A 57 -6.34 14.46 4.53
C MET A 57 -7.19 13.35 5.17
N ASP A 58 -6.83 12.91 6.37
CA ASP A 58 -7.60 11.92 7.13
C ASP A 58 -9.03 12.37 7.41
N ASN A 59 -9.21 13.65 7.77
CA ASN A 59 -10.53 14.20 8.03
C ASN A 59 -11.39 14.28 6.75
N ILE A 60 -10.80 14.67 5.62
CA ILE A 60 -11.48 14.63 4.32
C ILE A 60 -11.87 13.19 4.00
N GLY A 61 -10.93 12.25 4.10
CA GLY A 61 -11.17 10.83 3.84
C GLY A 61 -12.28 10.24 4.72
N LYS A 62 -12.35 10.63 6.00
CA LYS A 62 -13.43 10.19 6.91
C LYS A 62 -14.80 10.69 6.46
N GLU A 63 -14.92 11.96 6.08
CA GLU A 63 -16.21 12.50 5.61
C GLU A 63 -16.62 11.88 4.28
N LEU A 64 -15.68 11.68 3.35
CA LEU A 64 -15.95 11.01 2.07
C LEU A 64 -16.38 9.55 2.25
N LYS A 65 -15.83 8.82 3.23
CA LYS A 65 -16.24 7.43 3.52
C LYS A 65 -17.68 7.31 4.03
N LYS A 66 -18.24 8.35 4.64
CA LYS A 66 -19.66 8.35 5.06
C LYS A 66 -20.62 8.27 3.88
N GLU A 67 -20.16 8.67 2.70
CA GLU A 67 -20.92 8.59 1.45
C GLU A 67 -20.87 7.19 0.81
N ASN A 68 -20.29 6.20 1.48
CA ASN A 68 -20.13 4.81 1.01
C ASN A 68 -19.41 4.71 -0.37
N LEU A 69 -18.45 5.61 -0.58
CA LEU A 69 -17.64 5.68 -1.79
C LEU A 69 -16.35 4.85 -1.66
N GLN A 70 -15.97 4.16 -2.74
CA GLN A 70 -14.67 3.49 -2.84
C GLN A 70 -13.68 4.42 -3.55
N PHE A 71 -12.65 4.86 -2.83
CA PHE A 71 -11.66 5.80 -3.37
C PHE A 71 -10.31 5.65 -2.65
N THR A 72 -9.26 6.15 -3.29
CA THR A 72 -7.99 6.47 -2.64
C THR A 72 -7.80 7.98 -2.59
N LEU A 73 -7.12 8.46 -1.55
CA LEU A 73 -6.82 9.86 -1.34
C LEU A 73 -5.31 10.02 -1.22
N GLN A 74 -4.74 10.88 -2.06
CA GLN A 74 -3.32 11.17 -2.09
C GLN A 74 -3.12 12.68 -1.99
N HIS A 75 -1.96 13.11 -1.52
CA HIS A 75 -1.56 14.51 -1.54
C HIS A 75 -0.21 14.67 -2.25
N GLY A 76 -0.06 15.79 -2.94
CA GLY A 76 1.19 16.19 -3.58
C GLY A 76 1.42 17.69 -3.40
N GLU A 77 2.67 18.09 -3.31
CA GLU A 77 3.04 19.49 -3.36
C GLU A 77 3.23 19.93 -4.81
N LEU A 78 2.48 20.96 -5.22
CA LEU A 78 2.81 21.69 -6.44
C LEU A 78 3.95 22.63 -6.07
N ASN A 79 5.10 22.54 -6.73
CA ASN A 79 6.27 23.40 -6.51
C ASN A 79 5.86 24.88 -6.22
N ASN A 80 6.03 25.32 -4.97
CA ASN A 80 5.68 26.66 -4.46
C ASN A 80 4.22 27.13 -4.68
N LYS A 81 3.25 26.20 -4.75
CA LYS A 81 1.82 26.44 -5.02
C LYS A 81 0.93 25.51 -4.18
N PRO A 82 -0.40 25.74 -4.13
CA PRO A 82 -1.33 25.03 -3.24
C PRO A 82 -1.10 23.51 -3.18
N VAL A 83 -1.27 22.93 -2.00
CA VAL A 83 -1.26 21.48 -1.80
C VAL A 83 -2.42 20.88 -2.60
N GLU A 84 -2.14 19.88 -3.43
CA GLU A 84 -3.15 19.20 -4.22
C GLU A 84 -3.53 17.88 -3.54
N PHE A 85 -4.78 17.76 -3.10
CA PHE A 85 -5.37 16.48 -2.72
C PHE A 85 -6.06 15.86 -3.93
N THR A 86 -5.66 14.65 -4.30
CA THR A 86 -6.27 13.90 -5.39
C THR A 86 -7.10 12.76 -4.84
N VAL A 87 -8.41 12.80 -5.09
CA VAL A 87 -9.36 11.71 -4.82
C VAL A 87 -9.45 10.87 -6.09
N LYS A 88 -8.91 9.65 -6.05
CA LYS A 88 -8.94 8.71 -7.18
C LYS A 88 -10.02 7.66 -6.99
N PHE A 89 -10.83 7.46 -8.02
CA PHE A 89 -11.87 6.43 -8.08
C PHE A 89 -11.46 5.27 -8.98
N PRO A 90 -11.88 4.02 -8.69
CA PRO A 90 -11.71 2.88 -9.59
C PRO A 90 -12.22 3.17 -11.00
N VAL A 91 -11.70 2.46 -11.99
CA VAL A 91 -12.04 2.67 -13.42
C VAL A 91 -13.53 2.44 -13.68
N GLU A 92 -14.14 1.53 -12.92
CA GLU A 92 -15.56 1.16 -13.04
C GLU A 92 -16.51 2.25 -12.52
N GLN A 93 -16.01 3.13 -11.63
CA GLN A 93 -16.82 4.19 -11.05
C GLN A 93 -16.74 5.46 -11.90
N LYS A 94 -17.82 5.80 -12.60
CA LYS A 94 -17.91 7.02 -13.40
C LYS A 94 -17.70 8.28 -12.54
N VAL A 95 -16.67 9.06 -12.84
CA VAL A 95 -16.44 10.38 -12.21
C VAL A 95 -17.09 11.47 -13.06
N ASP A 96 -18.37 11.71 -12.80
CA ASP A 96 -19.14 12.79 -13.45
C ASP A 96 -19.06 14.12 -12.69
N LYS A 97 -19.63 15.18 -13.28
CA LYS A 97 -19.64 16.52 -12.69
C LYS A 97 -20.33 16.54 -11.33
N ALA A 98 -21.43 15.80 -11.16
CA ALA A 98 -22.18 15.77 -9.90
C ALA A 98 -21.35 15.18 -8.76
N LEU A 99 -20.61 14.10 -9.03
CA LEU A 99 -19.67 13.53 -8.07
C LEU A 99 -18.55 14.52 -7.76
N LYS A 100 -17.92 15.14 -8.78
CA LYS A 100 -16.86 16.13 -8.57
C LYS A 100 -17.32 17.28 -7.68
N ASP A 101 -18.48 17.86 -7.96
CA ASP A 101 -19.06 18.96 -7.19
C ASP A 101 -19.37 18.54 -5.74
N LYS A 102 -19.87 17.31 -5.53
CA LYS A 102 -20.11 16.75 -4.20
C LYS A 102 -18.82 16.59 -3.39
N ILE A 103 -17.79 15.99 -3.99
CA ILE A 103 -16.48 15.81 -3.34
C ILE A 103 -15.85 17.16 -3.00
N GLN A 104 -15.90 18.11 -3.93
CA GLN A 104 -15.42 19.48 -3.72
C GLN A 104 -16.12 20.15 -2.53
N SER A 105 -17.45 20.02 -2.43
CA SER A 105 -18.24 20.57 -1.33
C SER A 105 -17.83 19.99 0.02
N ILE A 106 -17.73 18.66 0.12
CA ILE A 106 -17.33 17.97 1.35
C ILE A 106 -15.94 18.40 1.78
N ALA A 107 -14.96 18.32 0.87
CA ALA A 107 -13.59 18.71 1.16
C ALA A 107 -13.49 20.19 1.58
N SER A 108 -14.19 21.09 0.89
CA SER A 108 -14.22 22.53 1.22
C SER A 108 -14.80 22.78 2.62
N SER A 109 -15.82 22.04 3.03
CA SER A 109 -16.39 22.10 4.38
C SER A 109 -15.37 21.67 5.43
N VAL A 110 -14.67 20.57 5.20
CA VAL A 110 -13.63 20.05 6.10
C VAL A 110 -12.44 21.00 6.23
N ILE A 111 -11.96 21.55 5.10
CA ILE A 111 -10.87 22.54 5.07
C ILE A 111 -11.21 23.76 5.94
N LYS A 112 -12.40 24.33 5.73
CA LYS A 112 -12.89 25.49 6.51
C LYS A 112 -13.03 25.15 7.99
N LYS A 113 -13.61 24.00 8.33
CA LYS A 113 -13.78 23.53 9.71
C LYS A 113 -12.45 23.37 10.44
N ASN A 114 -11.40 22.95 9.74
CA ASN A 114 -10.05 22.80 10.28
C ASN A 114 -9.19 24.08 10.16
N LYS A 115 -9.79 25.22 9.75
CA LYS A 115 -9.14 26.54 9.66
C LYS A 115 -7.98 26.64 8.67
N PHE A 116 -7.94 25.77 7.66
CA PHE A 116 -7.01 25.92 6.54
C PHE A 116 -7.53 26.95 5.53
N ASN A 117 -6.63 27.63 4.83
CA ASN A 117 -7.01 28.53 3.73
C ASN A 117 -7.45 27.67 2.51
N PRO A 118 -8.71 27.76 2.05
CA PRO A 118 -9.17 26.99 0.90
C PRO A 118 -8.44 27.32 -0.41
N GLU A 119 -7.88 28.52 -0.55
CA GLU A 119 -7.13 28.92 -1.75
C GLU A 119 -5.77 28.23 -1.84
N GLN A 120 -5.26 27.71 -0.72
CA GLN A 120 -4.00 26.98 -0.64
C GLN A 120 -4.17 25.47 -0.84
N ILE A 121 -5.41 25.00 -1.07
CA ILE A 121 -5.71 23.58 -1.18
C ILE A 121 -6.58 23.34 -2.41
N LYS A 122 -6.02 22.61 -3.37
CA LYS A 122 -6.75 22.18 -4.56
C LYS A 122 -7.24 20.75 -4.37
N ILE A 123 -8.50 20.49 -4.70
CA ILE A 123 -9.04 19.14 -4.74
C ILE A 123 -9.16 18.72 -6.20
N ASN A 124 -8.51 17.63 -6.55
CA ASN A 124 -8.63 16.99 -7.85
C ASN A 124 -9.40 15.68 -7.71
N VAL A 125 -10.30 15.40 -8.65
CA VAL A 125 -11.16 14.22 -8.61
C VAL A 125 -11.11 13.55 -9.97
N ILE A 126 -10.55 12.34 -9.99
CA ILE A 126 -10.20 11.63 -11.22
C ILE A 126 -10.46 10.14 -11.07
N ASN A 127 -10.51 9.44 -12.20
CA ASN A 127 -10.37 8.00 -12.21
C ASN A 127 -8.89 7.61 -12.12
N VAL A 128 -8.64 6.40 -11.61
CA VAL A 128 -7.36 5.71 -11.76
C VAL A 128 -7.03 5.60 -13.25
N LEU A 129 -5.76 5.84 -13.62
CA LEU A 129 -5.30 5.88 -15.03
C LEU A 129 -5.97 6.96 -15.89
N SER A 130 -6.35 8.10 -15.31
CA SER A 130 -6.89 9.23 -16.07
C SER A 130 -5.82 9.82 -17.01
N GLU A 131 -6.20 10.12 -18.25
CA GLU A 131 -5.32 10.78 -19.24
C GLU A 131 -4.81 12.15 -18.78
N THR A 132 -5.50 12.78 -17.83
CA THR A 132 -5.12 14.08 -17.27
C THR A 132 -4.02 13.99 -16.21
N GLN A 133 -3.63 12.78 -15.80
CA GLN A 133 -2.54 12.57 -14.85
C GLN A 133 -1.20 12.67 -15.58
N ASP A 134 -0.15 13.07 -14.86
CA ASP A 134 1.21 12.93 -15.36
C ASP A 134 1.57 11.45 -15.52
N PHE A 135 2.53 11.17 -16.40
CA PHE A 135 2.91 9.81 -16.74
C PHE A 135 3.38 9.01 -15.51
N LYS A 136 4.11 9.63 -14.57
CA LYS A 136 4.55 8.93 -13.36
C LYS A 136 3.36 8.46 -12.52
N SER A 137 2.39 9.35 -12.29
CA SER A 137 1.16 8.99 -11.59
C SER A 137 0.37 7.87 -12.28
N GLN A 138 0.36 7.85 -13.62
CA GLN A 138 -0.25 6.77 -14.40
C GLN A 138 0.51 5.44 -14.23
N ILE A 139 1.84 5.47 -14.22
CA ILE A 139 2.68 4.28 -13.99
C ILE A 139 2.50 3.73 -12.57
N ASP A 140 2.41 4.60 -11.57
CA ASP A 140 2.12 4.21 -10.18
C ASP A 140 0.75 3.52 -10.08
N ASP A 141 -0.27 4.10 -10.72
CA ASP A 141 -1.63 3.54 -10.79
C ASP A 141 -1.67 2.19 -11.54
N LEU A 142 -0.88 2.05 -12.62
CA LEU A 142 -0.78 0.82 -13.41
C LEU A 142 -0.13 -0.31 -12.61
N GLY A 143 0.88 -0.01 -11.80
CA GLY A 143 1.44 -0.97 -10.85
C GLY A 143 0.38 -1.50 -9.87
N GLY A 144 -0.53 -0.63 -9.41
CA GLY A 144 -1.69 -1.03 -8.62
C GLY A 144 -2.61 -2.01 -9.36
N GLN A 145 -2.93 -1.75 -10.63
CA GLN A 145 -3.77 -2.63 -11.46
C GLN A 145 -3.13 -4.00 -11.69
N ILE A 146 -1.82 -4.04 -11.94
CA ILE A 146 -1.08 -5.30 -12.05
C ILE A 146 -1.17 -6.08 -10.73
N GLY A 147 -1.05 -5.40 -9.59
CA GLY A 147 -1.20 -6.02 -8.27
C GLY A 147 -2.56 -6.65 -8.05
N LEU A 148 -3.64 -5.96 -8.45
CA LEU A 148 -4.99 -6.51 -8.40
C LEU A 148 -5.13 -7.77 -9.25
N LYS A 149 -4.61 -7.75 -10.50
CA LYS A 149 -4.62 -8.96 -11.35
C LYS A 149 -3.80 -10.10 -10.77
N LEU A 150 -2.67 -9.84 -10.13
CA LEU A 150 -1.91 -10.88 -9.43
C LEU A 150 -2.72 -11.51 -8.30
N ILE A 151 -3.44 -10.70 -7.51
CA ILE A 151 -4.34 -11.20 -6.45
C ILE A 151 -5.47 -12.05 -7.04
N GLU A 152 -6.11 -11.59 -8.11
CA GLU A 152 -7.15 -12.36 -8.83
C GLU A 152 -6.63 -13.71 -9.34
N ASN A 153 -5.34 -13.78 -9.69
CA ASN A 153 -4.64 -15.00 -10.09
C ASN A 153 -4.04 -15.80 -8.92
N ASN A 154 -4.45 -15.52 -7.68
CA ASN A 154 -4.05 -16.21 -6.45
C ASN A 154 -2.59 -16.03 -6.01
N TYR A 155 -1.88 -15.00 -6.49
CA TYR A 155 -0.58 -14.62 -5.94
C TYR A 155 -0.80 -13.83 -4.63
N LYS A 156 -0.25 -14.33 -3.52
CA LYS A 156 -0.51 -13.79 -2.17
C LYS A 156 0.64 -12.96 -1.59
N ALA A 157 1.86 -13.21 -2.05
CA ALA A 157 3.06 -12.55 -1.58
C ALA A 157 3.81 -12.01 -2.80
N PHE A 158 3.80 -10.69 -2.94
CA PHE A 158 4.52 -10.00 -3.99
C PHE A 158 4.73 -8.52 -3.60
N ALA A 159 5.67 -7.88 -4.27
CA ALA A 159 5.78 -6.42 -4.31
C ALA A 159 5.84 -5.96 -5.76
N ILE A 160 5.25 -4.80 -6.04
CA ILE A 160 5.34 -4.15 -7.35
C ILE A 160 5.99 -2.79 -7.14
N GLU A 161 7.06 -2.56 -7.88
CA GLU A 161 7.81 -1.31 -7.89
C GLU A 161 7.71 -0.73 -9.30
N PRO A 162 6.64 0.03 -9.58
CA PRO A 162 6.52 0.78 -10.82
C PRO A 162 7.45 2.00 -10.77
N ASN A 163 8.12 2.31 -11.87
CA ASN A 163 9.03 3.44 -11.95
C ASN A 163 9.00 4.06 -13.36
N ALA A 164 8.50 5.29 -13.46
CA ALA A 164 8.62 6.09 -14.68
C ALA A 164 10.02 6.72 -14.75
N LEU A 165 10.84 6.25 -15.70
CA LEU A 165 12.18 6.79 -15.93
C LEU A 165 12.13 8.09 -16.73
N SER A 166 11.15 8.21 -17.61
CA SER A 166 10.83 9.41 -18.38
C SER A 166 9.38 9.34 -18.86
N GLU A 167 8.87 10.37 -19.54
CA GLU A 167 7.55 10.32 -20.20
C GLU A 167 7.41 9.24 -21.30
N LYS A 168 8.53 8.62 -21.70
CA LYS A 168 8.59 7.62 -22.77
C LYS A 168 9.06 6.25 -22.30
N GLU A 169 9.50 6.11 -21.07
CA GLU A 169 10.09 4.87 -20.58
C GLU A 169 9.68 4.60 -19.13
N ALA A 170 9.19 3.39 -18.88
CA ALA A 170 8.81 2.90 -17.58
C ALA A 170 9.39 1.51 -17.32
N LYS A 171 9.72 1.25 -16.05
CA LYS A 171 10.12 -0.06 -15.56
C LYS A 171 9.12 -0.53 -14.53
N ILE A 172 8.71 -1.80 -14.62
CA ILE A 172 7.87 -2.45 -13.63
C ILE A 172 8.66 -3.63 -13.09
N HIS A 173 9.09 -3.53 -11.83
CA HIS A 173 9.72 -4.64 -11.13
C HIS A 173 8.69 -5.35 -10.27
N ILE A 174 8.52 -6.65 -10.50
CA ILE A 174 7.60 -7.50 -9.73
C ILE A 174 8.47 -8.48 -8.94
N LYS A 175 8.38 -8.39 -7.62
CA LYS A 175 9.16 -9.20 -6.69
C LYS A 175 8.28 -10.28 -6.08
N LEU A 176 8.75 -11.52 -6.06
CA LEU A 176 8.08 -12.66 -5.41
C LEU A 176 9.04 -13.39 -4.47
N PRO A 177 8.54 -14.11 -3.45
CA PRO A 177 9.38 -15.03 -2.68
C PRO A 177 10.12 -15.99 -3.61
N VAL A 178 11.42 -16.19 -3.41
CA VAL A 178 12.26 -17.07 -4.26
C VAL A 178 11.67 -18.48 -4.37
N GLU A 179 11.06 -18.98 -3.31
CA GLU A 179 10.36 -20.28 -3.28
C GLU A 179 9.19 -20.39 -4.28
N ASN A 180 8.62 -19.26 -4.69
CA ASN A 180 7.51 -19.16 -5.64
C ASN A 180 7.98 -18.72 -7.04
N LEU A 181 9.30 -18.70 -7.30
CA LEU A 181 9.89 -18.14 -8.52
C LEU A 181 10.60 -19.20 -9.38
N ASP A 182 9.83 -19.86 -10.23
CA ASP A 182 10.35 -20.62 -11.38
C ASP A 182 10.16 -19.85 -12.70
N GLU A 183 10.80 -20.31 -13.78
CA GLU A 183 10.72 -19.66 -15.11
C GLU A 183 9.29 -19.63 -15.67
N SER A 184 8.49 -20.67 -15.42
CA SER A 184 7.08 -20.70 -15.84
C SER A 184 6.27 -19.60 -15.13
N THR A 185 6.53 -19.40 -13.84
CA THR A 185 5.89 -18.40 -13.00
C THR A 185 6.31 -16.99 -13.41
N LYS A 186 7.59 -16.77 -13.69
CA LYS A 186 8.08 -15.50 -14.28
C LYS A 186 7.33 -15.15 -15.55
N LEU A 187 7.23 -16.09 -16.50
CA LEU A 187 6.53 -15.87 -17.77
C LEU A 187 5.04 -15.57 -17.58
N LYS A 188 4.37 -16.28 -16.66
CA LYS A 188 2.96 -16.01 -16.33
C LYS A 188 2.76 -14.61 -15.76
N ILE A 189 3.62 -14.17 -14.86
CA ILE A 189 3.54 -12.84 -14.25
C ILE A 189 3.85 -11.75 -15.26
N GLN A 190 4.86 -11.95 -16.11
CA GLN A 190 5.15 -11.02 -17.21
C GLN A 190 3.96 -10.92 -18.16
N LYS A 191 3.30 -12.04 -18.45
CA LYS A 191 2.08 -12.06 -19.26
C LYS A 191 0.95 -11.28 -18.60
N ILE A 192 0.68 -11.51 -17.30
CA ILE A 192 -0.34 -10.75 -16.55
C ILE A 192 -0.06 -9.24 -16.62
N ALA A 193 1.18 -8.83 -16.36
CA ALA A 193 1.56 -7.43 -16.42
C ALA A 193 1.38 -6.84 -17.83
N THR A 194 1.76 -7.59 -18.86
CA THR A 194 1.60 -7.20 -20.28
C THR A 194 0.12 -7.04 -20.64
N GLU A 195 -0.72 -7.99 -20.23
CA GLU A 195 -2.17 -7.95 -20.47
C GLU A 195 -2.79 -6.69 -19.84
N VAL A 196 -2.46 -6.37 -18.59
CA VAL A 196 -2.94 -5.15 -17.92
C VAL A 196 -2.50 -3.87 -18.64
N ILE A 197 -1.23 -3.78 -19.05
CA ILE A 197 -0.72 -2.63 -19.81
C ILE A 197 -1.54 -2.43 -21.10
N GLN A 198 -1.80 -3.52 -21.82
CA GLN A 198 -2.54 -3.50 -23.08
C GLN A 198 -4.03 -3.20 -22.88
N GLU A 199 -4.68 -3.79 -21.86
CA GLU A 199 -6.07 -3.55 -21.48
C GLU A 199 -6.36 -2.06 -21.24
N HIS A 200 -5.38 -1.33 -20.72
CA HIS A 200 -5.46 0.11 -20.47
C HIS A 200 -4.87 0.97 -21.59
N ASN A 201 -4.66 0.40 -22.79
CA ASN A 201 -4.19 1.08 -24.01
C ASN A 201 -2.82 1.79 -23.87
N PHE A 202 -1.95 1.31 -22.97
CA PHE A 202 -0.58 1.79 -22.91
C PHE A 202 0.26 1.16 -24.02
N ASP A 203 1.16 1.95 -24.59
CA ASP A 203 2.15 1.47 -25.56
C ASP A 203 3.18 0.58 -24.87
N LEU A 204 3.08 -0.73 -25.09
CA LEU A 204 3.95 -1.75 -24.50
C LEU A 204 5.44 -1.51 -24.79
N SER A 205 5.79 -0.84 -25.91
CA SER A 205 7.19 -0.57 -26.25
C SER A 205 7.89 0.37 -25.25
N LYS A 206 7.12 1.10 -24.44
CA LYS A 206 7.63 1.97 -23.37
C LYS A 206 8.01 1.22 -22.10
N PHE A 207 7.72 -0.08 -22.00
CA PHE A 207 7.80 -0.83 -20.75
C PHE A 207 8.89 -1.88 -20.76
N THR A 208 9.66 -1.92 -19.68
CA THR A 208 10.48 -3.08 -19.30
C THR A 208 9.88 -3.74 -18.06
N ILE A 209 9.51 -5.02 -18.16
CA ILE A 209 8.89 -5.79 -17.07
C ILE A 209 9.89 -6.84 -16.56
N ASN A 210 10.37 -6.65 -15.33
CA ASN A 210 11.31 -7.58 -14.70
C ASN A 210 10.63 -8.31 -13.54
N VAL A 211 10.73 -9.64 -13.53
CA VAL A 211 10.24 -10.47 -12.42
C VAL A 211 11.44 -11.07 -11.69
N GLN A 212 11.55 -10.78 -10.40
CA GLN A 212 12.71 -11.15 -9.60
C GLN A 212 12.32 -11.74 -8.24
N GLY A 213 13.24 -12.48 -7.66
CA GLY A 213 13.05 -13.12 -6.36
C GLY A 213 13.49 -12.21 -5.23
N TYR A 214 12.81 -12.30 -4.09
CA TYR A 214 13.32 -11.81 -2.81
C TYR A 214 13.28 -12.93 -1.77
N LEU A 215 14.21 -12.88 -0.83
CA LEU A 215 14.19 -13.75 0.35
C LEU A 215 13.27 -13.11 1.39
N GLU A 216 12.25 -13.83 1.85
CA GLU A 216 11.40 -13.36 2.95
C GLU A 216 12.27 -13.00 4.17
N GLY A 217 12.04 -11.82 4.75
CA GLY A 217 12.81 -11.30 5.89
C GLY A 217 13.95 -10.35 5.56
N GLN A 218 14.24 -10.07 4.28
CA GLN A 218 15.05 -8.91 3.89
C GLN A 218 14.14 -7.74 3.50
N THR A 219 13.83 -6.89 4.47
CA THR A 219 13.32 -5.54 4.20
C THR A 219 14.48 -4.67 3.72
N TYR A 220 14.35 -4.09 2.53
CA TYR A 220 15.22 -3.00 2.06
C TYR A 220 14.73 -1.66 2.63
#